data_AF-A0A7Y6IHQ1-F1
#
_entry.id   AF-A0A7Y6IHQ1-F1
#
_cell.length_a   1.000
_cell.length_b   1.000
_cell.length_c   1.000
_cell.angle_alpha   90.00
_cell.angle_beta   90.00
_cell.angle_gamma   90.00
#
_symmetry.space_group_name_H-M   'P 1'
#
loop_
_entity.id
_entity.type
_entity.pdbx_description
1 polymer ?
#
loop_
_entity_poly.entity_id
_entity_poly.type
_entity_poly.pdbx_seq_one_letter_code
_entity_poly.pdbx_strand_id
1 'polypeptide(L)' 'MFRYDEAWMEGNGGAMGELSAAIDHLAVEDVTQIPRMELAEQLIDLHWQMARLQAQIARRTGVRV' A
#
# COMPACT_ATOMS: atom_id res chain seq x y z
N MET A 1 -16.01 7.84 10.00
CA MET A 1 -16.09 6.58 9.22
C MET A 1 -16.21 6.98 7.75
N PHE A 2 -15.12 6.91 6.99
CA PHE A 2 -15.16 7.21 5.56
C PHE A 2 -15.89 6.06 4.84
N ARG A 3 -16.97 6.38 4.13
CA ARG A 3 -17.79 5.40 3.40
C ARG A 3 -17.07 5.13 2.09
N TYR A 4 -16.40 4.00 1.98
CA TYR A 4 -15.82 3.55 0.72
C TYR A 4 -16.95 3.01 -0.15
N ASP A 5 -17.13 3.64 -1.31
CA ASP A 5 -18.14 3.27 -2.31
C ASP A 5 -17.68 1.97 -3.02
N GLU A 6 -18.54 0.95 -3.06
CA GLU A 6 -18.27 -0.40 -3.59
C GLU A 6 -17.80 -0.39 -5.04
N ALA A 7 -18.11 0.68 -5.80
CA ALA A 7 -17.64 0.87 -7.18
C ALA A 7 -16.12 1.08 -7.30
N TRP A 8 -15.39 1.27 -6.19
CA TRP A 8 -13.93 1.33 -6.20
C TRP A 8 -13.26 -0.05 -6.16
N MET A 9 -13.99 -1.12 -5.81
CA MET A 9 -13.42 -2.46 -5.60
C MET A 9 -13.37 -3.32 -6.88
N GLU A 10 -14.25 -3.11 -7.86
CA GLU A 10 -14.38 -4.02 -9.02
C GLU A 10 -13.21 -3.98 -10.02
N GLY A 11 -12.34 -2.97 -9.96
CA GLY A 11 -11.11 -2.90 -10.78
C GLY A 11 -9.83 -2.62 -10.00
N ASN A 12 -9.93 -2.40 -8.68
CA ASN A 12 -8.85 -1.85 -7.85
C ASN A 12 -8.69 -2.58 -6.49
N GLY A 13 -9.54 -3.56 -6.18
CA GLY A 13 -9.51 -4.30 -4.91
C GLY A 13 -8.23 -5.11 -4.70
N GLY A 14 -7.58 -5.57 -5.77
CA GLY A 14 -6.32 -6.33 -5.70
C GLY A 14 -5.15 -5.49 -5.18
N ALA A 15 -4.82 -4.39 -5.87
CA ALA A 15 -3.66 -3.56 -5.50
C ALA A 15 -3.83 -2.84 -4.15
N MET A 16 -5.05 -2.40 -3.81
CA MET A 16 -5.34 -1.80 -2.51
C MET A 16 -5.34 -2.85 -1.39
N GLY A 17 -5.82 -4.06 -1.68
CA GLY A 17 -5.78 -5.20 -0.76
C GLY A 17 -4.36 -5.69 -0.50
N GLU A 18 -3.52 -5.77 -1.53
CA GLU A 18 -2.10 -6.12 -1.43
C GLU A 18 -1.33 -5.11 -0.57
N LEU A 19 -1.55 -3.81 -0.78
CA LEU A 19 -0.93 -2.77 0.03
C LEU A 19 -1.39 -2.83 1.50
N SER A 20 -2.70 -3.03 1.73
CA SER A 20 -3.23 -3.16 3.09
C SER A 20 -2.60 -4.34 3.82
N ALA A 21 -2.51 -5.51 3.16
CA ALA A 21 -1.90 -6.69 3.74
C ALA A 21 -0.40 -6.48 4.05
N ALA A 22 0.35 -5.79 3.18
CA ALA A 22 1.75 -5.48 3.41
C ALA A 22 1.95 -4.54 4.62
N ILE A 23 1.08 -3.52 4.77
CA ILE A 23 1.09 -2.62 5.93
C ILE A 23 0.73 -3.36 7.21
N ASP A 24 -0.34 -4.16 7.17
CA ASP A 24 -0.79 -4.94 8.34
C ASP A 24 0.31 -5.92 8.79
N HIS A 25 1.00 -6.55 7.85
CA HIS A 25 2.13 -7.44 8.13
C HIS A 25 3.28 -6.70 8.83
N LEU A 26 3.74 -5.57 8.29
CA LEU A 26 4.77 -4.73 8.91
C LEU A 26 4.35 -4.16 10.28
N ALA A 27 3.07 -3.88 10.47
CA ALA A 27 2.55 -3.26 11.70
C ALA A 27 2.48 -4.24 12.88
N VAL A 28 2.37 -5.55 12.62
CA VAL A 28 2.33 -6.58 13.67
C VAL A 28 3.71 -7.17 13.97
N GLU A 29 4.70 -6.93 13.12
CA GLU A 29 6.06 -7.41 13.33
C GLU A 29 6.82 -6.57 14.36
N ASP A 30 7.58 -7.26 15.22
CA ASP A 30 8.57 -6.60 16.05
C ASP A 30 9.81 -6.27 15.21
N VAL A 31 9.85 -5.05 14.68
CA VAL A 31 10.94 -4.52 13.85
C VAL A 31 12.33 -4.60 14.50
N THR A 32 12.41 -4.79 15.82
CA THR A 32 13.69 -4.96 16.54
C THR A 32 14.27 -6.37 16.39
N GLN A 33 13.43 -7.34 16.02
CA GLN A 33 13.80 -8.73 15.77
C GLN A 33 14.13 -9.01 14.30
N ILE A 34 13.84 -8.06 13.40
CA ILE A 34 14.08 -8.22 11.96
C ILE A 34 15.53 -7.83 11.64
N PRO A 35 16.30 -8.66 10.90
CA PRO A 35 17.57 -8.25 10.35
C PRO A 35 17.44 -6.96 9.54
N ARG A 36 18.33 -5.98 9.76
CA ARG A 36 18.21 -4.65 9.15
C ARG A 36 18.09 -4.66 7.62
N MET A 37 18.77 -5.60 6.96
CA MET A 37 18.71 -5.74 5.51
C MET A 37 17.33 -6.20 5.03
N GLU A 38 16.73 -7.15 5.73
CA GLU A 38 15.41 -7.68 5.43
C GLU A 38 14.33 -6.60 5.66
N LEU A 39 14.42 -5.85 6.76
CA LEU A 39 13.52 -4.71 7.00
C LEU A 39 13.65 -3.65 5.89
N ALA A 40 14.87 -3.38 5.42
CA ALA A 40 15.09 -2.42 4.34
C ALA A 40 14.43 -2.88 3.03
N GLU A 41 14.53 -4.16 2.68
CA GLU A 41 13.87 -4.74 1.50
C GLU A 41 12.35 -4.64 1.60
N GLN A 42 11.77 -5.02 2.74
CA GLN A 42 10.33 -4.90 2.98
C GLN A 42 9.83 -3.45 2.86
N LEU A 43 10.59 -2.47 3.39
CA LEU A 43 10.25 -1.06 3.30
C LEU A 43 10.36 -0.51 1.86
N ILE A 44 11.34 -0.96 1.09
CA ILE A 44 11.48 -0.61 -0.34
C ILE A 44 10.28 -1.13 -1.13
N ASP A 45 9.88 -2.38 -0.90
CA ASP A 45 8.73 -2.97 -1.58
C ASP A 45 7.43 -2.26 -1.21
N LEU A 46 7.23 -1.94 0.07
CA LEU A 46 6.09 -1.15 0.53
C LEU A 46 6.07 0.23 -0.15
N HIS A 47 7.22 0.91 -0.25
CA HIS A 47 7.33 2.20 -0.90
C HIS A 47 6.87 2.15 -2.37
N TRP A 48 7.29 1.12 -3.12
CA TRP A 48 6.88 0.94 -4.51
C TRP A 48 5.38 0.67 -4.67
N GLN A 49 4.79 -0.13 -3.78
CA GLN A 49 3.35 -0.38 -3.77
C GLN A 49 2.57 0.92 -3.53
N MET A 50 2.99 1.72 -2.55
CA MET A 50 2.39 3.04 -2.29
C MET A 50 2.52 3.98 -3.49
N ALA A 51 3.69 4.08 -4.10
CA ALA A 51 3.92 4.94 -5.27
C ALA A 51 3.03 4.55 -6.46
N ARG A 52 2.85 3.24 -6.71
CA ARG A 52 1.96 2.74 -7.77
C ARG A 52 0.51 3.10 -7.50
N LEU A 53 0.03 2.93 -6.27
CA LEU A 53 -1.32 3.33 -5.87
C LEU A 53 -1.52 4.85 -6.01
N GLN A 54 -0.57 5.65 -5.54
CA GLN A 54 -0.61 7.11 -5.66
C GLN A 54 -0.71 7.54 -7.13
N ALA A 55 0.07 6.92 -8.02
CA ALA A 55 -0.01 7.19 -9.45
C ALA A 55 -1.38 6.80 -10.06
N GLN A 56 -2.00 5.71 -9.59
CA GLN A 56 -3.35 5.32 -10.01
C GLN A 56 -4.40 6.32 -9.53
N ILE A 57 -4.33 6.76 -8.26
CA ILE A 57 -5.22 7.78 -7.69
C ILE A 57 -5.07 9.09 -8.46
N ALA A 58 -3.84 9.55 -8.70
CA ALA A 58 -3.57 10.77 -9.47
C ALA A 58 -4.22 10.73 -10.86
N ARG A 59 -4.06 9.62 -11.59
CA ARG A 59 -4.71 9.42 -12.91
C ARG A 59 -6.24 9.47 -12.85
N ARG A 60 -6.86 8.90 -11.80
CA ARG A 60 -8.32 8.83 -11.66
C ARG A 60 -8.95 10.11 -11.13
N THR A 61 -8.22 10.87 -10.32
CA THR A 61 -8.71 12.10 -9.67
C THR A 61 -8.34 13.38 -10.42
N GLY A 62 -7.48 13.29 -11.44
CA GLY A 62 -6.99 14.46 -12.17
C GLY A 62 -6.01 15.32 -11.38
N VAL A 63 -5.59 14.87 -10.19
CA VAL A 63 -4.55 15.51 -9.38
C VAL A 63 -3.21 15.32 -10.10
N ARG A 64 -2.57 16.42 -10.49
CA ARG A 64 -1.19 16.42 -11.00
C ARG A 64 -0.25 16.72 -9.85
N VAL A 65 0.74 15.85 -9.67
CA VAL A 65 1.86 16.00 -8.72
C VAL A 65 2.94 16.87 -9.34
#